data_AF-A0A7S6M493-F1
#
_entry.id   AF-A0A7S6M493-F1
#
_cell.length_a   1.000
_cell.length_b   1.000
_cell.length_c   1.000
_cell.angle_alpha   90.00
_cell.angle_beta   90.00
_cell.angle_gamma   90.00
#
_symmetry.space_group_name_H-M   'P 1'
#
loop_
_entity.id
_entity.type
_entity.pdbx_description
1 polymer ?
#
loop_
_entity_poly.entity_id
_entity_poly.type
_entity_poly.pdbx_seq_one_letter_code
_entity_poly.pdbx_strand_id
1 'polypeptide(L)' 'MNSASPHVDVLAIGAHMGDEVAWGMSLAAHVRQGRRVGLLHLTPGEKGHPSKSPSEYADQKRDEAQQCATAL' A
#
# COMPACT_ATOMS: atom_id res chain seq x y z
N MET A 1 -11.57 19.10 19.73
CA MET A 1 -11.27 18.89 18.29
C MET A 1 -11.52 17.42 18.00
N ASN A 2 -12.66 17.12 17.38
CA ASN A 2 -13.01 15.73 17.03
C ASN A 2 -12.34 15.43 15.68
N SER A 3 -11.07 15.02 15.71
CA SER A 3 -10.37 14.61 14.49
C SER A 3 -10.80 13.18 14.18
N ALA A 4 -11.98 13.03 13.56
CA ALA A 4 -12.40 11.75 13.04
C ALA A 4 -11.31 11.25 12.09
N SER A 5 -10.76 10.06 12.35
CA SER A 5 -9.78 9.42 11.48
C SER A 5 -10.29 9.47 10.03
N PRO A 6 -9.41 9.74 9.05
CA PRO A 6 -9.84 9.84 7.67
C PRO A 6 -10.57 8.56 7.25
N HIS A 7 -11.86 8.70 6.92
CA HIS A 7 -12.70 7.60 6.48
C HIS A 7 -12.21 7.07 5.13
N VAL A 8 -12.09 5.76 5.00
CA VAL A 8 -11.82 5.07 3.73
C VAL A 8 -13.05 4.27 3.33
N ASP A 9 -13.42 4.34 2.06
CA ASP A 9 -14.58 3.61 1.51
C ASP A 9 -14.20 2.17 1.15
N VAL A 10 -12.93 1.94 0.81
CA VAL A 10 -12.34 0.63 0.52
C VAL A 10 -10.98 0.54 1.20
N LEU A 11 -10.74 -0.53 1.96
CA LEU A 11 -9.44 -0.83 2.56
C LEU A 11 -8.90 -2.13 1.98
N ALA A 12 -7.78 -2.06 1.26
CA ALA A 12 -7.04 -3.24 0.85
C ALA A 12 -6.00 -3.61 1.91
N ILE A 13 -6.01 -4.88 2.31
CA ILE A 13 -5.11 -5.40 3.35
C ILE A 13 -4.23 -6.47 2.71
N GLY A 14 -2.93 -6.22 2.71
CA GLY A 14 -1.89 -7.13 2.21
C GLY A 14 -0.91 -7.53 3.31
N ALA A 15 -0.30 -8.69 3.17
CA ALA A 15 0.77 -9.12 4.08
C ALA A 15 2.05 -8.30 3.84
N HIS A 16 2.35 -7.99 2.59
CA HIS A 16 3.59 -7.32 2.19
C HIS A 16 3.31 -6.11 1.30
N MET A 17 4.12 -5.07 1.44
CA MET A 17 4.24 -4.06 0.38
C MET A 17 4.67 -4.78 -0.91
N GLY A 18 3.98 -4.55 -2.02
CA GLY A 18 4.07 -5.31 -3.26
C GLY A 18 2.81 -6.14 -3.58
N ASP A 19 1.95 -6.42 -2.59
CA ASP A 19 0.70 -7.14 -2.83
C ASP A 19 -0.25 -6.34 -3.75
N GLU A 20 -0.04 -5.02 -3.93
CA GLU A 20 -0.80 -4.13 -4.81
C GLU A 20 -0.89 -4.66 -6.25
N VAL A 21 0.06 -5.48 -6.69
CA VAL A 21 0.00 -6.15 -8.01
C VAL A 21 -1.28 -6.98 -8.18
N ALA A 22 -1.79 -7.58 -7.10
CA ALA A 22 -2.98 -8.41 -7.17
C ALA A 22 -4.30 -7.60 -7.22
N TRP A 23 -4.32 -6.38 -6.69
CA TRP A 23 -5.56 -5.61 -6.48
C TRP A 23 -5.56 -4.19 -7.05
N GLY A 24 -4.42 -3.68 -7.53
CA GLY A 24 -4.26 -2.28 -7.95
C GLY A 24 -5.27 -1.83 -9.00
N MET A 25 -5.55 -2.67 -10.00
CA MET A 25 -6.56 -2.36 -11.02
C MET A 25 -7.98 -2.21 -10.45
N SER A 26 -8.34 -3.04 -9.47
CA SER A 26 -9.64 -2.94 -8.81
C SER A 26 -9.75 -1.68 -7.97
N LEU A 27 -8.68 -1.28 -7.29
CA LEU A 27 -8.67 -0.03 -6.53
C LEU A 27 -8.69 1.20 -7.43
N ALA A 28 -7.93 1.21 -8.52
CA ALA A 28 -7.95 2.30 -9.49
C ALA A 28 -9.36 2.51 -10.09
N ALA A 29 -10.12 1.42 -10.29
CA ALA A 29 -11.52 1.51 -10.68
C ALA A 29 -12.41 2.17 -9.60
N HIS A 30 -12.18 1.87 -8.33
CA HIS A 30 -12.89 2.52 -7.22
C HIS A 30 -12.52 4.00 -7.06
N VAL A 31 -11.25 4.37 -7.20
CA VAL A 31 -10.82 5.77 -7.19
C VAL A 31 -11.47 6.55 -8.33
N ARG A 32 -11.53 5.96 -9.54
CA ARG A 32 -12.24 6.56 -10.69
C ARG A 32 -13.74 6.76 -10.47
N GLN A 33 -14.34 6.03 -9.52
CA GLN A 33 -15.74 6.19 -9.10
C GLN A 33 -15.90 7.21 -7.95
N GLY A 34 -14.82 7.91 -7.57
CA GLY A 34 -14.81 8.89 -6.48
C GLY A 34 -14.71 8.29 -5.08
N ARG A 35 -14.38 7.00 -4.94
CA ARG A 35 -14.19 6.35 -3.64
C ARG A 35 -12.78 6.62 -3.09
N ARG A 36 -12.68 6.84 -1.78
CA ARG A 36 -11.42 6.91 -1.06
C ARG A 36 -10.93 5.50 -0.75
N VAL A 37 -9.72 5.19 -1.20
CA VAL A 37 -9.09 3.90 -0.96
C VAL A 37 -7.96 4.02 0.06
N GLY A 38 -7.81 3.01 0.91
CA GLY A 38 -6.70 2.87 1.85
C GLY A 38 -5.93 1.59 1.59
N LEU A 39 -4.61 1.64 1.79
CA LEU A 39 -3.69 0.52 1.65
C LEU A 39 -3.09 0.21 3.01
N LEU A 40 -3.28 -1.00 3.51
CA LEU A 40 -2.68 -1.48 4.75
C LEU A 40 -1.81 -2.69 4.46
N HIS A 41 -0.50 -2.52 4.65
CA HIS A 41 0.47 -3.60 4.59
C HIS A 41 0.89 -3.97 6.01
N LEU A 42 0.84 -5.26 6.34
CA LEU A 42 1.24 -5.73 7.66
C LEU A 42 2.77 -5.68 7.85
N THR A 43 3.52 -5.85 6.76
CA THR A 43 4.98 -5.78 6.74
C THR A 43 5.48 -5.15 5.45
N PRO A 44 6.71 -4.62 5.42
CA PRO A 44 7.38 -4.26 4.17
C PRO A 44 7.65 -5.46 3.24
N GLY A 45 7.74 -6.68 3.77
CA GLY A 45 8.24 -7.83 3.01
C GLY A 45 9.76 -7.86 2.91
N GLU A 46 10.43 -7.38 3.96
CA GLU A 46 11.85 -7.05 3.99
C GLU A 46 12.82 -8.22 3.76
N LYS A 47 12.34 -9.46 3.86
CA LYS A 47 13.12 -10.68 3.59
C LYS A 47 12.99 -11.18 2.14
N GLY A 48 12.30 -10.44 1.27
CA GLY A 48 12.02 -10.83 -0.11
C GLY A 48 13.18 -10.57 -1.09
N HIS A 49 14.22 -9.82 -0.71
CA HIS A 49 15.33 -9.51 -1.61
C HIS A 49 16.48 -10.51 -1.46
N PRO A 50 17.05 -11.03 -2.57
CA PRO A 50 18.12 -12.05 -2.52
C PRO A 50 19.48 -11.58 -1.99
N SER A 51 19.67 -10.30 -1.71
CA SER A 51 21.02 -9.73 -1.46
C SER A 51 21.06 -8.47 -0.62
N LYS A 52 19.99 -7.67 -0.58
CA LYS A 52 19.87 -6.55 0.35
C LYS A 52 19.64 -7.04 1.76
N SER A 53 20.12 -6.29 2.75
CA SER A 53 19.71 -6.53 4.13
C SER A 53 18.22 -6.24 4.30
N PRO A 54 17.55 -6.84 5.31
CA PRO A 54 16.15 -6.54 5.60
C PRO A 54 15.88 -5.04 5.81
N SER A 55 16.77 -4.31 6.50
CA SER A 55 16.56 -2.87 6.72
C SER A 55 16.54 -2.09 5.40
N GLU A 56 17.52 -2.31 4.53
CA GLU A 56 17.63 -1.60 3.25
C GLU A 56 16.46 -1.92 2.33
N TYR A 57 16.01 -3.18 2.32
CA TYR A 57 14.87 -3.55 1.49
C TYR A 57 13.55 -3.03 2.06
N ALA A 58 13.38 -2.98 3.39
CA ALA A 58 12.21 -2.38 4.02
C ALA A 58 12.05 -0.90 3.62
N ASP A 59 13.14 -0.14 3.56
CA ASP A 59 13.10 1.28 3.17
C ASP A 59 12.69 1.44 1.72
N GLN A 60 13.29 0.66 0.80
CA GLN A 60 12.84 0.62 -0.61
C GLN A 60 11.35 0.28 -0.72
N LYS A 61 10.88 -0.73 0.03
CA LYS A 61 9.48 -1.18 -0.05
C LYS A 61 8.49 -0.13 0.44
N ARG A 62 8.86 0.69 1.43
CA ARG A 62 8.06 1.84 1.88
C ARG A 62 7.95 2.92 0.81
N ASP A 63 9.06 3.24 0.15
CA ASP A 63 9.08 4.22 -0.95
C ASP A 63 8.22 3.75 -2.12
N GLU A 64 8.35 2.48 -2.52
CA GLU A 64 7.52 1.86 -3.56
C GLU A 64 6.03 1.87 -3.19
N ALA A 65 5.68 1.49 -1.96
CA ALA A 65 4.28 1.49 -1.51
C ALA A 65 3.67 2.90 -1.53
N GLN A 66 4.45 3.93 -1.17
CA GLN A 66 4.01 5.32 -1.24
C GLN A 66 3.82 5.79 -2.69
N GLN A 67 4.70 5.37 -3.60
CA GLN A 67 4.56 5.63 -5.04
C GLN A 67 3.30 4.94 -5.61
N CYS A 68 3.06 3.68 -5.24
CA CYS A 68 1.85 2.94 -5.61
C CYS A 68 0.58 3.66 -5.13
N ALA A 69 0.53 4.07 -3.86
CA ALA A 69 -0.60 4.81 -3.30
C ALA A 69 -0.85 6.15 -4.04
N THR A 70 0.22 6.83 -4.48
CA THR A 70 0.14 8.10 -5.22
C THR A 70 -0.36 7.91 -6.66
N ALA A 71 -0.17 6.72 -7.23
CA ALA A 71 -0.54 6.41 -8.61
C ALA A 71 -1.99 5.94 -8.80
N LEU A 72 -2.72 5.68 -7.71
CA LEU A 72 -4.13 5.24 -7.72
C LEU A 72 -5.09 6.42 -7.91
#